data_AF-A0A0E4H228-F1
#
_entry.id   AF-A0A0E4H228-F1
#
_cell.length_a   1.000
_cell.length_b   1.000
_cell.length_c   1.000
_cell.angle_alpha   90.00
_cell.angle_beta   90.00
_cell.angle_gamma   90.00
#
_symmetry.space_group_name_H-M   'P 1'
#
loop_
_entity.id
_entity.type
_entity.pdbx_description
1 polymer ?
#
loop_
_entity_poly.entity_id
_entity_poly.type
_entity_poly.pdbx_seq_one_letter_code
_entity_poly.pdbx_strand_id
1 'polypeptide(L)'
;MNLWKVTVHNGTSGPITDLEADVYLIDETGARSAGVCLPAKENMSVRELAREILTENLSGGLDAIGRRAQGMYAGLPQRMGFGGPQLGQLGSYGPMMTNYLVDSPQMSAVLRNVQQQMIDRFPRVVPAGQFVSVLYVANPGEVRADIQFADEVGDLWRRPFGEPPEPVLVDDAPT
;
A
#
# COMPACT_ATOMS: atom_id res chain seq x y z
N MET A 1 9.25 -12.82 -4.36
CA MET A 1 8.73 -11.85 -3.37
C MET A 1 7.58 -11.13 -4.02
N ASN A 2 6.50 -10.92 -3.27
CA ASN A 2 5.29 -10.28 -3.73
C ASN A 2 5.11 -8.96 -2.96
N LEU A 3 4.56 -7.96 -3.65
CA LEU A 3 4.18 -6.69 -3.05
C LEU A 3 2.71 -6.75 -2.61
N TRP A 4 2.47 -6.41 -1.35
CA TRP A 4 1.15 -6.41 -0.74
C TRP A 4 0.80 -5.01 -0.25
N LYS A 5 -0.42 -4.55 -0.55
CA LYS A 5 -0.96 -3.30 0.01
C LYS A 5 -1.93 -3.62 1.13
N VAL A 6 -1.51 -3.39 2.37
CA VAL A 6 -2.37 -3.56 3.55
C VAL A 6 -3.05 -2.23 3.84
N THR A 7 -4.38 -2.22 3.90
CA THR A 7 -5.16 -1.00 4.12
C THR A 7 -6.04 -1.15 5.36
N VAL A 8 -5.95 -0.18 6.26
CA VAL A 8 -6.85 -0.05 7.42
C VAL A 8 -7.86 1.03 7.10
N HIS A 9 -9.15 0.67 7.18
CA HIS A 9 -10.26 1.60 7.02
C HIS A 9 -10.86 1.89 8.39
N ASN A 10 -10.91 3.18 8.76
CA ASN A 10 -11.68 3.60 9.92
C ASN A 10 -13.15 3.79 9.50
N GLY A 11 -13.99 2.80 9.86
CA GLY A 11 -15.44 2.84 9.65
C GLY A 11 -16.24 3.42 10.83
N THR A 12 -15.59 3.88 11.90
CA THR A 12 -16.28 4.41 13.09
C THR A 12 -16.69 5.87 12.91
N SER A 13 -17.57 6.36 13.79
CA SER A 13 -17.99 7.77 13.84
C SER A 13 -16.89 8.72 14.30
N GLY A 14 -15.98 8.24 15.16
CA GLY A 14 -14.86 9.00 15.70
C GLY A 14 -13.50 8.59 15.13
N PRO A 15 -12.42 9.31 15.47
CA PRO A 15 -11.07 8.89 15.17
C PRO A 15 -10.73 7.61 15.96
N ILE A 16 -9.96 6.70 15.34
CA ILE A 16 -9.26 5.67 16.09
C ILE A 16 -7.85 6.15 16.40
N THR A 17 -7.37 5.82 17.59
CA THR A 17 -6.06 6.20 18.11
C THR A 17 -5.26 4.96 18.51
N ASP A 18 -3.98 5.14 18.83
CA ASP A 18 -3.05 4.07 19.16
C ASP A 18 -3.13 2.84 18.23
N LEU A 19 -3.28 3.10 16.93
CA LEU A 19 -3.35 2.04 15.93
C LEU A 19 -2.03 1.30 15.84
N GLU A 20 -2.10 0.00 16.12
CA GLU A 20 -1.04 -0.98 15.91
C GLU A 20 -1.56 -2.04 14.94
N ALA A 21 -0.73 -2.43 13.97
CA ALA A 21 -1.07 -3.46 13.01
C ALA A 21 0.05 -4.51 13.00
N ASP A 22 -0.32 -5.74 13.27
CA ASP A 22 0.54 -6.92 13.18
C ASP A 22 0.28 -7.59 11.83
N VAL A 23 1.20 -7.38 10.89
CA VAL A 23 1.11 -7.91 9.52
C VAL A 23 2.03 -9.10 9.38
N TYR A 24 1.47 -10.24 8.98
CA TYR A 24 2.19 -11.51 8.96
C TYR A 24 1.82 -12.35 7.74
N LEU A 25 2.74 -13.25 7.38
CA LEU A 25 2.53 -14.26 6.35
C LEU A 25 1.89 -15.50 6.98
N ILE A 26 0.97 -16.13 6.27
CA ILE A 26 0.49 -17.46 6.62
C ILE A 26 1.01 -18.51 5.63
N ASP A 27 1.24 -19.71 6.13
CA ASP A 27 1.61 -20.86 5.31
C ASP A 27 0.39 -21.60 4.77
N GLU A 28 0.63 -22.69 4.03
CA GLU A 28 -0.42 -23.52 3.40
C GLU A 28 -1.36 -24.19 4.42
N THR A 29 -0.96 -24.28 5.69
CA THR A 29 -1.77 -24.82 6.78
C THR A 29 -2.64 -23.75 7.45
N GLY A 30 -2.46 -22.48 7.08
CA GLY A 30 -3.11 -21.33 7.70
C GLY A 30 -2.43 -20.87 9.00
N ALA A 31 -1.29 -21.45 9.37
CA ALA A 31 -0.50 -21.03 10.51
C ALA A 31 0.38 -19.83 10.15
N ARG A 32 0.78 -19.04 11.17
CA ARG A 32 1.75 -17.96 10.97
C ARG A 32 3.08 -18.54 10.51
N SER A 33 3.55 -18.07 9.36
CA SER A 33 4.82 -18.47 8.77
C SER A 33 5.95 -17.62 9.32
N ALA A 34 7.14 -18.21 9.45
CA ALA A 34 8.39 -17.49 9.72
C ALA A 34 8.97 -16.79 8.47
N GLY A 35 8.24 -16.79 7.35
CA GLY A 35 8.63 -16.11 6.12
C GLY A 35 8.74 -14.60 6.28
N VAL A 36 9.46 -13.96 5.35
CA VAL A 36 9.63 -12.50 5.34
C VAL A 36 8.28 -11.83 5.05
N CYS A 37 7.91 -10.86 5.88
CA CYS A 37 6.82 -9.91 5.67
C CYS A 37 7.21 -8.58 6.31
N LEU A 38 7.69 -7.62 5.51
CA LEU A 38 8.29 -6.38 6.01
C LEU A 38 7.76 -5.16 5.24
N PRO A 39 7.69 -3.96 5.85
CA PRO A 39 7.32 -2.75 5.14
C PRO A 39 8.25 -2.48 3.94
N ALA A 40 7.66 -2.12 2.80
CA ALA A 40 8.38 -2.03 1.54
C ALA A 40 9.31 -0.81 1.44
N LYS A 41 9.07 0.27 2.20
CA LYS A 41 9.83 1.53 2.07
C LYS A 41 11.34 1.33 2.14
N GLU A 42 11.80 0.52 3.09
CA GLU A 42 13.23 0.26 3.35
C GLU A 42 13.70 -1.09 2.79
N ASN A 43 12.77 -1.96 2.41
CA ASN A 43 13.05 -3.34 1.95
C ASN A 43 12.83 -3.53 0.44
N MET A 44 12.59 -2.45 -0.30
CA MET A 44 12.42 -2.44 -1.76
C MET A 44 13.26 -1.34 -2.39
N SER A 45 14.00 -1.69 -3.45
CA SER A 45 14.73 -0.71 -4.25
C SER A 45 13.80 0.05 -5.22
N VAL A 46 14.21 1.24 -5.65
CA VAL A 46 13.52 2.02 -6.69
C VAL A 46 13.28 1.19 -7.95
N ARG A 47 14.24 0.33 -8.32
CA ARG A 47 14.15 -0.53 -9.51
C ARG A 47 13.10 -1.63 -9.36
N GLU A 48 13.01 -2.23 -8.18
CA GLU A 48 11.96 -3.22 -7.88
C GLU A 48 10.58 -2.56 -7.82
N LEU A 49 10.47 -1.39 -7.19
CA LEU A 49 9.24 -0.59 -7.19
C LEU A 49 8.79 -0.24 -8.61
N ALA A 50 9.73 0.17 -9.46
CA ALA A 50 9.45 0.47 -10.86
C ALA A 50 8.93 -0.75 -11.62
N ARG A 51 9.53 -1.92 -11.39
CA ARG A 51 9.08 -3.18 -11.98
C ARG A 51 7.64 -3.47 -11.53
N GLU A 52 7.33 -3.41 -10.24
CA GLU A 52 5.98 -3.69 -9.71
C GLU A 52 4.92 -2.70 -10.20
N ILE A 53 5.27 -1.41 -10.38
CA ILE A 53 4.38 -0.40 -10.99
C ILE A 53 4.09 -0.74 -12.45
N LEU A 54 5.11 -1.13 -13.21
CA LEU A 54 5.00 -1.39 -14.64
C LEU A 54 4.38 -2.77 -14.96
N THR A 55 4.44 -3.73 -14.03
CA THR A 55 3.82 -5.05 -14.17
C THR A 55 2.38 -5.11 -13.63
N GLU A 56 1.74 -3.98 -13.36
CA GLU A 56 0.32 -3.86 -12.95
C GLU A 56 -0.06 -4.52 -11.61
N ASN A 57 0.89 -5.00 -10.80
CA ASN A 57 0.62 -5.60 -9.48
C ASN A 57 0.16 -4.57 -8.43
N LEU A 58 0.26 -3.27 -8.71
CA LEU A 58 -0.26 -2.17 -7.90
C LEU A 58 -1.69 -1.75 -8.29
N SER A 59 -2.49 -2.71 -8.78
CA SER A 59 -3.84 -2.58 -9.37
C SER A 59 -4.92 -1.85 -8.52
N GLY A 60 -4.60 -1.40 -7.30
CA GLY A 60 -5.50 -0.57 -6.48
C GLY A 60 -4.83 0.60 -5.73
N GLY A 61 -3.56 0.89 -6.00
CA GLY A 61 -2.80 1.96 -5.32
C GLY A 61 -2.72 3.27 -6.09
N LEU A 62 -2.52 3.15 -7.40
CA LEU A 62 -2.28 4.31 -8.27
C LEU A 62 -3.56 5.08 -8.61
N ASP A 63 -4.76 4.53 -8.41
CA ASP A 63 -6.01 5.30 -8.53
C ASP A 63 -6.16 6.39 -7.45
N ALA A 64 -5.45 6.28 -6.31
CA ALA A 64 -5.47 7.32 -5.28
C ALA A 64 -4.41 8.42 -5.54
N ILE A 65 -3.25 8.04 -6.10
CA ILE A 65 -2.20 9.00 -6.50
C ILE A 65 -2.60 9.71 -7.80
N GLY A 66 -3.18 8.98 -8.76
CA GLY A 66 -3.74 9.50 -10.00
C GLY A 66 -4.88 10.49 -9.79
N ARG A 67 -5.73 10.26 -8.76
CA ARG A 67 -6.77 11.24 -8.38
C ARG A 67 -6.20 12.55 -7.81
N ARG A 68 -4.99 12.55 -7.24
CA ARG A 68 -4.31 13.78 -6.82
C ARG A 68 -3.60 14.49 -7.98
N ALA A 69 -3.14 13.74 -8.99
CA ALA A 69 -2.52 14.29 -10.20
C ALA A 69 -3.55 14.85 -11.21
N GLN A 70 -4.77 14.30 -11.27
CA GLN A 70 -5.85 14.81 -12.13
C GLN A 70 -6.26 16.26 -11.78
N GLY A 71 -6.02 16.72 -10.55
CA GLY A 71 -6.26 18.10 -10.15
C GLY A 71 -5.25 19.13 -10.68
N MET A 72 -4.08 18.71 -11.20
CA MET A 72 -3.06 19.63 -11.74
C MET A 72 -3.02 19.67 -13.28
N TYR A 73 -3.69 18.74 -13.96
CA TYR A 73 -3.72 18.66 -15.43
C TYR A 73 -5.07 19.08 -16.05
N ALA A 74 -5.98 19.67 -15.27
CA ALA A 74 -7.26 20.21 -15.74
C ALA A 74 -7.14 21.56 -16.49
N GLY A 75 -5.92 22.00 -16.85
CA GLY A 75 -5.65 23.33 -17.41
C GLY A 75 -4.91 23.37 -18.74
N LEU A 76 -4.64 22.23 -19.40
CA LEU A 76 -3.95 22.23 -20.70
C LEU A 76 -4.97 22.21 -21.87
N PRO A 77 -4.86 23.15 -22.84
CA PRO A 77 -5.80 23.25 -23.93
C PRO A 77 -5.79 22.01 -24.83
N GLN A 78 -7.00 21.54 -25.15
CA GLN A 78 -7.36 20.39 -26.00
C GLN A 78 -6.94 20.56 -27.47
N ARG A 79 -5.66 20.75 -27.76
CA ARG A 79 -5.19 20.86 -29.16
C ARG A 79 -3.86 20.14 -29.40
N MET A 80 -3.89 18.81 -29.35
CA MET A 80 -3.13 17.99 -30.30
C MET A 80 -3.79 16.62 -30.41
N GLY A 81 -4.44 16.37 -31.55
CA GLY A 81 -4.93 15.05 -31.90
C GLY A 81 -3.76 14.14 -32.24
N PHE A 82 -3.66 13.00 -31.55
CA PHE A 82 -2.84 11.86 -31.95
C PHE A 82 -3.77 10.76 -32.49
N GLY A 83 -4.18 10.94 -33.74
CA GLY A 83 -4.82 9.89 -34.54
C GLY A 83 -3.76 9.22 -35.42
N GLY A 84 -3.39 7.99 -35.08
CA GLY A 84 -2.47 7.18 -35.88
C GLY A 84 -2.61 5.68 -35.57
N PRO A 85 -2.89 4.82 -36.57
CA PRO A 85 -3.07 3.39 -36.37
C PRO A 85 -1.70 2.69 -36.26
N GLN A 86 -1.10 2.68 -35.07
CA GLN A 86 0.17 1.96 -34.84
C GLN A 86 0.34 1.40 -33.42
N LEU A 87 -0.70 1.45 -32.60
CA LEU A 87 -0.69 1.00 -31.20
C LEU A 87 -0.71 -0.53 -31.01
N GLY A 88 -0.76 -1.32 -32.10
CA GLY A 88 -0.82 -2.78 -32.05
C GLY A 88 0.52 -3.52 -32.12
N GLN A 89 1.64 -2.85 -32.44
CA GLN A 89 2.95 -3.51 -32.61
C GLN A 89 3.94 -3.29 -31.45
N LEU A 90 3.54 -2.59 -30.38
CA LEU A 90 4.41 -2.29 -29.23
C LEU A 90 4.50 -3.45 -28.20
N GLY A 91 3.75 -4.53 -28.37
CA GLY A 91 3.73 -5.64 -27.42
C GLY A 91 5.06 -6.40 -27.27
N SER A 92 5.91 -6.42 -28.30
CA SER A 92 7.19 -7.15 -28.30
C SER A 92 8.40 -6.32 -27.87
N TYR A 93 8.28 -4.99 -27.80
CA TYR A 93 9.35 -4.07 -27.38
C TYR A 93 9.21 -3.61 -25.93
N GLY A 94 8.15 -4.02 -25.24
CA GLY A 94 7.89 -3.71 -23.83
C GLY A 94 9.11 -3.93 -22.93
N PRO A 95 9.75 -5.12 -22.92
CA PRO A 95 10.84 -5.39 -21.97
C PRO A 95 12.09 -4.52 -22.16
N MET A 96 12.42 -4.14 -23.41
CA MET A 96 13.58 -3.27 -23.66
C MET A 96 13.26 -1.81 -23.34
N MET A 97 12.06 -1.30 -23.68
CA MET A 97 11.67 0.07 -23.33
C MET A 97 11.54 0.28 -21.82
N THR A 98 11.08 -0.72 -21.07
CA THR A 98 10.98 -0.67 -19.59
C THR A 98 12.33 -0.34 -18.95
N ASN A 99 13.43 -0.96 -19.38
CA ASN A 99 14.75 -0.66 -18.81
C ASN A 99 15.16 0.80 -19.08
N TYR A 100 14.99 1.30 -20.32
CA TYR A 100 15.29 2.69 -20.66
C TYR A 100 14.40 3.71 -19.93
N LEU A 101 13.13 3.38 -19.68
CA LEU A 101 12.22 4.25 -18.95
C LEU A 101 12.59 4.33 -17.46
N VAL A 102 12.90 3.21 -16.81
CA VAL A 102 13.34 3.18 -15.41
C VAL A 102 14.67 3.92 -15.24
N ASP A 103 15.60 3.74 -16.17
CA ASP A 103 16.90 4.40 -16.14
C ASP A 103 16.84 5.87 -16.62
N SER A 104 15.67 6.37 -17.03
CA SER A 104 15.51 7.80 -17.35
C SER A 104 15.59 8.66 -16.09
N PRO A 105 16.32 9.79 -16.10
CA PRO A 105 16.46 10.67 -14.91
C PRO A 105 15.12 11.17 -14.37
N GLN A 106 14.16 11.42 -15.28
CA GLN A 106 12.84 11.94 -14.98
C GLN A 106 11.99 10.89 -14.25
N MET A 107 11.90 9.66 -14.77
CA MET A 107 11.17 8.58 -14.11
C MET A 107 11.82 8.16 -12.79
N SER A 108 13.16 8.08 -12.75
CA SER A 108 13.90 7.81 -11.53
C SER A 108 13.65 8.86 -10.43
N ALA A 109 13.42 10.14 -10.78
CA ALA A 109 13.04 11.18 -9.83
C ALA A 109 11.61 10.98 -9.30
N VAL A 110 10.66 10.64 -10.18
CA VAL A 110 9.28 10.32 -9.80
C VAL A 110 9.24 9.12 -8.86
N LEU A 111 9.91 8.02 -9.22
CA LEU A 111 9.93 6.80 -8.40
C LEU A 111 10.58 7.02 -7.03
N ARG A 112 11.65 7.82 -6.96
CA ARG A 112 12.23 8.24 -5.68
C ARG A 112 11.25 9.05 -4.85
N ASN A 113 10.49 9.95 -5.46
CA ASN A 113 9.45 10.71 -4.76
C ASN A 113 8.35 9.78 -4.23
N VAL A 114 7.90 8.82 -5.06
CA VAL A 114 6.94 7.79 -4.62
C VAL A 114 7.49 7.00 -3.43
N GLN A 115 8.74 6.52 -3.51
CA GLN A 115 9.38 5.79 -2.41
C GLN A 115 9.50 6.63 -1.14
N GLN A 116 9.80 7.93 -1.26
CA GLN A 116 9.88 8.84 -0.11
C GLN A 116 8.51 9.06 0.55
N GLN A 117 7.44 9.11 -0.25
CA GLN A 117 6.06 9.27 0.21
C GLN A 117 5.46 7.97 0.77
N MET A 118 6.04 6.80 0.48
CA MET A 118 5.63 5.55 1.12
C MET A 118 5.77 5.68 2.64
N ILE A 119 4.76 5.25 3.36
CA ILE A 119 4.83 5.07 4.80
C ILE A 119 5.35 3.68 5.11
N ASP A 120 6.19 3.59 6.13
CA ASP A 120 6.81 2.37 6.66
C ASP A 120 5.99 1.74 7.78
N ARG A 121 5.09 2.51 8.39
CA ARG A 121 4.18 2.06 9.44
C ARG A 121 2.86 2.80 9.37
N PHE A 122 1.84 2.20 9.97
CA PHE A 122 0.56 2.86 10.13
C PHE A 122 0.70 4.07 11.08
N PRO A 123 0.04 5.19 10.79
CA PRO A 123 -0.04 6.31 11.72
C PRO A 123 -0.84 5.88 12.95
N ARG A 124 -0.47 6.40 14.13
CA ARG A 124 -1.18 6.06 15.37
C ARG A 124 -2.63 6.53 15.38
N VAL A 125 -2.97 7.54 14.59
CA VAL A 125 -4.32 8.12 14.53
C VAL A 125 -4.86 8.03 13.12
N VAL A 126 -6.07 7.50 12.97
CA VAL A 126 -6.81 7.47 11.70
C VAL A 126 -8.15 8.16 11.91
N PRO A 127 -8.41 9.32 11.26
CA PRO A 127 -9.67 10.04 11.41
C PRO A 127 -10.88 9.21 10.95
N ALA A 128 -12.07 9.59 11.42
CA ALA A 128 -13.33 8.96 11.05
C ALA A 128 -13.52 8.93 9.52
N GLY A 129 -13.93 7.78 8.99
CA GLY A 129 -14.16 7.58 7.55
C GLY A 129 -12.92 7.61 6.66
N GLN A 130 -11.72 7.77 7.23
CA GLN A 130 -10.46 7.74 6.47
C GLN A 130 -9.90 6.32 6.38
N PHE A 131 -8.93 6.16 5.49
CA PHE A 131 -8.15 4.94 5.39
C PHE A 131 -6.67 5.26 5.26
N VAL A 132 -5.84 4.29 5.61
CA VAL A 132 -4.40 4.37 5.47
C VAL A 132 -3.86 3.06 4.94
N SER A 133 -2.85 3.13 4.07
CA SER A 133 -2.26 1.96 3.44
C SER A 133 -0.74 1.94 3.58
N VAL A 134 -0.21 0.79 3.96
CA VAL A 134 1.22 0.50 4.01
C VAL A 134 1.51 -0.61 2.98
N LEU A 135 2.60 -0.45 2.22
CA LEU A 135 3.07 -1.48 1.31
C LEU A 135 4.03 -2.43 2.04
N TYR A 136 3.89 -3.73 1.82
CA TYR A 136 4.70 -4.80 2.40
C TYR A 136 5.33 -5.64 1.30
N VAL A 137 6.57 -6.05 1.51
CA VAL A 137 7.22 -7.10 0.72
C VAL A 137 7.15 -8.39 1.51
N ALA A 138 6.60 -9.42 0.88
CA ALA A 138 6.47 -10.73 1.50
C ALA A 138 6.97 -11.85 0.60
N ASN A 139 7.33 -12.98 1.22
CA ASN A 139 7.49 -14.24 0.49
C ASN A 139 6.15 -14.66 -0.16
N PRO A 140 6.17 -15.57 -1.16
CA PRO A 140 4.94 -16.12 -1.72
C PRO A 140 4.06 -16.75 -0.62
N GLY A 141 2.78 -16.41 -0.62
CA GLY A 141 1.80 -16.83 0.38
C GLY A 141 0.72 -15.77 0.57
N GLU A 142 -0.20 -16.01 1.50
CA GLU A 142 -1.24 -15.05 1.88
C GLU A 142 -0.74 -14.15 3.03
N VAL A 143 -0.98 -12.84 2.92
CA VAL A 143 -0.66 -11.87 3.97
C VAL A 143 -1.94 -11.54 4.72
N ARG A 144 -1.88 -11.63 6.05
CA ARG A 144 -2.95 -11.23 6.98
C ARG A 144 -2.48 -10.11 7.89
N ALA A 145 -3.45 -9.40 8.44
CA ALA A 145 -3.18 -8.30 9.37
C ALA A 145 -4.20 -8.34 10.49
N ASP A 146 -3.70 -8.41 11.72
CA ASP A 146 -4.48 -8.14 12.93
C ASP A 146 -4.23 -6.68 13.32
N ILE A 147 -5.26 -5.99 13.81
CA ILE A 147 -5.12 -4.61 14.28
C ILE A 147 -5.54 -4.48 15.74
N GLN A 148 -4.92 -3.55 16.44
CA GLN A 148 -5.35 -3.06 17.74
C GLN A 148 -5.44 -1.54 17.66
N PHE A 149 -6.45 -0.97 18.28
CA PHE A 149 -6.67 0.48 18.29
C PHE A 149 -7.48 0.88 19.51
N ALA A 150 -7.33 2.12 19.96
CA ALA A 150 -8.25 2.76 20.87
C ALA A 150 -9.32 3.51 20.08
N ASP A 151 -10.58 3.46 20.52
CA ASP A 151 -11.66 4.24 19.92
C ASP A 151 -11.64 5.72 20.38
N GLU A 152 -12.72 6.45 20.11
CA GLU A 152 -12.82 7.88 20.46
C GLU A 152 -12.94 8.15 21.97
N VAL A 153 -13.37 7.15 22.76
CA VAL A 153 -13.48 7.25 24.23
C VAL A 153 -12.26 6.65 24.94
N GLY A 154 -11.36 6.00 24.20
CA GLY A 154 -10.11 5.43 24.69
C GLY A 154 -10.19 3.94 25.03
N ASP A 155 -11.30 3.27 24.71
CA ASP A 155 -11.43 1.83 24.91
C ASP A 155 -10.58 1.09 23.88
N LEU A 156 -9.81 0.11 24.34
CA LEU A 156 -8.94 -0.69 23.48
C LEU A 156 -9.71 -1.83 22.82
N TRP A 157 -9.55 -1.93 21.51
CA TRP A 157 -10.15 -2.93 20.66
C TRP A 157 -9.08 -3.69 19.90
N ARG A 158 -9.27 -5.00 19.77
CA ARG A 158 -8.48 -5.86 18.88
C ARG A 158 -9.39 -6.39 17.79
N ARG A 159 -8.91 -6.41 16.56
CA ARG A 159 -9.60 -7.02 15.43
C ARG A 159 -8.66 -7.98 14.71
N PRO A 160 -8.84 -9.29 14.90
CA PRO A 160 -8.17 -10.29 14.10
C PRO A 160 -8.59 -10.25 12.62
N PHE A 161 -7.74 -10.73 11.73
CA PHE A 161 -8.08 -10.84 10.31
C PHE A 161 -9.34 -11.68 10.09
N GLY A 162 -10.32 -11.11 9.39
CA GLY A 162 -11.58 -11.81 9.05
C GLY A 162 -12.63 -11.79 10.16
N GLU A 163 -12.29 -11.34 11.36
CA GLU A 163 -13.17 -11.34 12.53
C GLU A 163 -13.70 -9.92 12.84
N PRO A 164 -14.81 -9.80 13.60
CA PRO A 164 -15.25 -8.53 14.15
C PRO A 164 -14.30 -8.03 15.25
N PRO A 165 -14.26 -6.71 15.52
CA PRO A 165 -13.51 -6.17 16.67
C PRO A 165 -14.06 -6.69 18.00
N GLU A 166 -13.16 -7.00 18.91
CA GLU A 166 -13.44 -7.41 20.29
C GLU A 166 -12.71 -6.48 21.29
N PRO A 167 -13.28 -6.23 22.47
CA PRO A 167 -12.64 -5.39 23.48
C PRO A 167 -11.41 -6.10 24.08
N VAL A 168 -10.34 -5.36 24.28
CA VAL A 168 -9.14 -5.84 24.99
C VAL A 168 -9.37 -5.67 26.49
N LEU A 169 -9.58 -6.76 27.20
CA LEU A 169 -9.65 -6.74 28.66
C LEU A 169 -8.25 -6.40 29.20
N VAL A 170 -8.10 -5.21 29.79
CA VAL A 170 -6.92 -4.87 30.58
C VAL A 170 -7.05 -5.65 31.88
N ASP A 171 -6.36 -6.77 32.01
CA ASP A 171 -6.23 -7.43 33.31
C ASP A 171 -5.50 -6.44 34.25
N ASP A 172 -6.24 -5.87 35.20
CA ASP A 172 -5.68 -5.18 36.36
C ASP A 172 -4.77 -6.20 37.08
N ALA A 173 -3.48 -6.19 36.76
CA ALA A 173 -2.50 -6.92 37.54
C ALA A 173 -2.46 -6.28 38.94
N PRO A 174 -2.81 -7.01 40.01
CA PRO A 174 -2.73 -6.45 41.35
C PRO A 174 -1.26 -6.20 41.68
N THR A 175 -0.96 -4.93 42.00
CA THR A 175 0.30 -4.47 42.64
C THR A 175 0.64 -5.25 43.90
#